data_AF-A0A9N8ER36-F1
#
_entry.id   AF-A0A9N8ER36-F1
#
_cell.length_a   1.000
_cell.length_b   1.000
_cell.length_c   1.000
_cell.angle_alpha   90.00
_cell.angle_beta   90.00
_cell.angle_gamma   90.00
#
_symmetry.space_group_name_H-M   'P 1'
#
loop_
_entity.id
_entity.type
_entity.pdbx_description
1 polymer ?
#
loop_
_entity_poly.entity_id
_entity_poly.type
_entity_poly.pdbx_seq_one_letter_code
_entity_poly.pdbx_strand_id
1 'polypeptide(L)'
;SLGLVKVRKANRAAKHSVKRSEAKAVRFSKTPEVAFRHVTQDELQKTWYKPQEYDAFKEDCKRTAAYYRNAQGDITRLDPVKVCLRGLEQNLTRISIMSRRITITSSVNMVLHEQLSQKTRGQSNPEKVREVCMAMSEASRRRAITVASFDEKLAKL
;
A
#
# COMPACT_ATOMS: atom_id res chain seq x y z
N SER A 1 30.22 -7.70 -45.34
CA SER A 1 30.59 -9.10 -45.64
C SER A 1 31.52 -9.60 -44.55
N LEU A 2 31.18 -10.74 -43.94
CA LEU A 2 31.93 -11.53 -42.94
C LEU A 2 32.05 -10.92 -41.52
N GLY A 3 31.26 -11.49 -40.62
CA GLY A 3 31.12 -11.10 -39.21
C GLY A 3 32.25 -11.61 -38.30
N LEU A 4 32.42 -10.91 -37.18
CA LEU A 4 33.32 -11.31 -36.10
C LEU A 4 32.59 -12.18 -35.06
N VAL A 5 33.18 -13.33 -34.78
CA VAL A 5 32.73 -14.31 -33.78
C VAL A 5 33.30 -13.95 -32.42
N LYS A 6 32.46 -13.87 -31.38
CA LYS A 6 32.91 -13.87 -29.98
C LYS A 6 32.65 -15.24 -29.36
N VAL A 7 33.73 -15.98 -29.13
CA VAL A 7 33.75 -17.29 -28.49
C VAL A 7 33.41 -17.15 -27.01
N ARG A 8 32.41 -17.91 -26.53
CA ARG A 8 32.06 -18.02 -25.11
C ARG A 8 33.06 -18.93 -24.39
N LYS A 9 33.73 -18.44 -23.35
CA LYS A 9 34.41 -19.29 -22.37
C LYS A 9 33.36 -20.01 -21.52
N ALA A 10 33.35 -21.34 -21.59
CA ALA A 10 32.54 -22.19 -20.75
C ALA A 10 33.12 -22.22 -19.33
N ASN A 11 32.42 -21.59 -18.37
CA ASN A 11 32.66 -21.83 -16.95
C ASN A 11 31.77 -23.00 -16.51
N ARG A 12 32.35 -24.19 -16.42
CA ARG A 12 31.78 -25.36 -15.74
C ARG A 12 31.79 -25.08 -14.24
N ALA A 13 30.73 -24.43 -13.76
CA ALA A 13 30.35 -24.52 -12.35
C ALA A 13 29.19 -25.51 -12.27
N ALA A 14 29.45 -26.67 -11.69
CA ALA A 14 28.43 -27.67 -11.35
C ALA A 14 27.37 -27.00 -10.48
N LYS A 15 26.20 -26.73 -11.06
CA LYS A 15 25.02 -26.28 -10.33
C LYS A 15 24.07 -27.46 -10.28
N HIS A 16 23.86 -27.99 -9.07
CA HIS A 16 22.74 -28.86 -8.76
C HIS A 16 21.47 -28.23 -9.35
N SER A 17 20.99 -28.83 -10.44
CA SER A 17 19.71 -28.48 -11.05
C SER A 17 18.63 -29.03 -10.13
N VAL A 18 18.26 -28.25 -9.12
CA VAL A 18 16.96 -28.42 -8.47
C VAL A 18 15.95 -28.19 -9.59
N LYS A 19 15.26 -29.25 -10.02
CA LYS A 19 14.13 -29.15 -10.94
C LYS A 19 13.15 -28.15 -10.34
N ARG A 20 13.25 -26.90 -10.79
CA ARG A 20 12.32 -25.83 -10.44
C ARG A 20 11.00 -26.31 -11.01
N SER A 21 10.11 -26.84 -10.16
CA SER A 21 8.71 -26.98 -10.52
C SER A 21 8.31 -25.63 -11.10
N GLU A 22 7.70 -25.65 -12.29
CA GLU A 22 7.25 -24.43 -12.95
C GLU A 22 6.42 -23.64 -11.94
N ALA A 23 7.02 -22.58 -11.40
CA ALA A 23 6.36 -21.75 -10.42
C ALA A 23 5.16 -21.19 -11.15
N LYS A 24 3.95 -21.62 -10.74
CA LYS A 24 2.69 -21.09 -11.26
C LYS A 24 2.73 -19.58 -11.09
N ALA A 25 3.09 -18.88 -12.16
CA ALA A 25 3.26 -17.44 -12.16
C ALA A 25 1.92 -16.83 -12.53
N VAL A 26 1.34 -16.09 -11.60
CA VAL A 26 0.17 -15.25 -11.87
C VAL A 26 0.64 -14.13 -12.78
N ARG A 27 0.29 -14.21 -14.08
CA ARG A 27 0.46 -13.09 -15.01
C ARG A 27 -0.75 -12.19 -14.84
N PHE A 28 -0.54 -11.02 -14.26
CA PHE A 28 -1.54 -9.96 -14.31
C PHE A 28 -1.76 -9.58 -15.78
N SER A 29 -3.01 -9.36 -16.17
CA SER A 29 -3.33 -8.76 -17.47
C SER A 29 -2.53 -7.48 -17.64
N LYS A 30 -2.06 -7.20 -18.86
CA LYS A 30 -1.49 -5.89 -19.18
C LYS A 30 -2.54 -4.85 -18.74
N THR A 31 -2.17 -3.95 -17.83
CA THR A 31 -3.04 -2.86 -17.39
C THR A 31 -3.64 -2.22 -18.63
N PRO A 32 -4.98 -2.05 -18.70
CA PRO A 32 -5.57 -1.29 -19.80
C PRO A 32 -4.84 0.05 -19.88
N GLU A 33 -4.53 0.48 -21.11
CA GLU A 33 -3.93 1.79 -21.36
C GLU A 33 -4.66 2.82 -20.50
N VAL A 34 -3.90 3.60 -19.74
CA VAL A 34 -4.46 4.71 -18.96
C VAL A 34 -5.12 5.63 -19.99
N ALA A 35 -6.44 5.57 -20.05
CA ALA A 35 -7.21 6.43 -20.94
C ALA A 35 -7.09 7.85 -20.40
N PHE A 36 -6.21 8.64 -21.01
CA PHE A 36 -6.14 10.07 -20.75
C PHE A 36 -7.40 10.70 -21.33
N ARG A 37 -8.43 10.84 -20.49
CA ARG A 37 -9.61 11.63 -20.85
C ARG A 37 -9.21 13.10 -20.76
N HIS A 38 -9.54 13.88 -21.79
CA HIS A 38 -9.49 15.34 -21.69
C HIS A 38 -10.44 15.79 -20.57
N VAL A 39 -9.88 16.40 -19.53
CA VAL A 39 -10.62 17.00 -18.43
C VAL A 39 -11.02 18.41 -18.86
N THR A 40 -12.30 18.75 -18.77
CA THR A 40 -12.74 20.11 -19.12
C THR A 40 -12.32 21.11 -18.04
N GLN A 41 -12.30 22.40 -18.39
CA GLN A 41 -11.97 23.45 -17.42
C GLN A 41 -12.99 23.51 -16.26
N ASP A 42 -14.26 23.23 -16.53
CA ASP A 42 -15.33 23.13 -15.53
C ASP A 42 -15.09 21.94 -14.58
N GLU A 43 -14.66 20.80 -15.09
CA GLU A 43 -14.28 19.65 -14.27
C GLU A 43 -13.03 19.92 -13.43
N LEU A 44 -12.04 20.64 -13.96
CA LEU A 44 -10.86 21.10 -13.21
C LEU A 44 -11.25 22.05 -12.07
N GLN A 45 -12.19 22.97 -12.31
CA GLN A 45 -12.69 23.88 -11.28
C GLN A 45 -13.50 23.16 -10.19
N LYS A 46 -14.11 22.01 -10.53
CA LYS A 46 -14.85 21.15 -9.61
C LYS A 46 -13.96 20.15 -8.86
N THR A 47 -12.65 20.15 -9.10
CA THR A 47 -11.74 19.30 -8.32
C THR A 47 -11.66 19.76 -6.87
N TRP A 48 -11.31 18.83 -5.97
CA TRP A 48 -11.23 19.11 -4.53
C TRP A 48 -10.13 20.10 -4.16
N TYR A 49 -9.13 20.29 -5.03
CA TYR A 49 -7.98 21.15 -4.78
C TYR A 49 -7.79 22.10 -5.95
N LYS A 50 -7.57 23.37 -5.64
CA LYS A 50 -7.05 24.31 -6.63
C LYS A 50 -5.61 23.91 -6.99
N PRO A 51 -5.13 24.21 -8.21
CA PRO A 51 -3.76 23.87 -8.61
C PRO A 51 -2.69 24.34 -7.62
N GLN A 52 -2.84 25.56 -7.09
CA GLN A 52 -1.92 26.14 -6.11
C GLN A 52 -1.93 25.38 -4.77
N GLU A 53 -3.09 24.93 -4.31
CA GLU A 53 -3.23 24.15 -3.07
C GLU A 53 -2.59 22.76 -3.25
N TYR A 54 -2.75 22.17 -4.43
CA TYR A 54 -2.15 20.89 -4.77
C TYR A 54 -0.62 20.97 -4.85
N ASP A 55 -0.08 22.03 -5.44
CA ASP A 55 1.37 22.24 -5.51
C ASP A 55 1.96 22.51 -4.11
N ALA A 56 1.29 23.32 -3.30
CA ALA A 56 1.69 23.53 -1.90
C ALA A 56 1.68 22.21 -1.10
N PHE A 57 0.64 21.38 -1.28
CA PHE A 57 0.54 20.06 -0.66
C PHE A 57 1.67 19.13 -1.10
N LYS A 58 2.03 19.12 -2.39
CA LYS A 58 3.17 18.34 -2.90
C LYS A 58 4.49 18.74 -2.24
N GLU A 59 4.75 20.04 -2.12
CA GLU A 59 5.96 20.53 -1.48
C GLU A 59 5.99 20.17 0.01
N ASP A 60 4.84 20.23 0.70
CA ASP A 60 4.75 19.81 2.09
C ASP A 60 5.02 18.31 2.28
N CYS A 61 4.53 17.47 1.36
CA CYS A 61 4.82 16.04 1.32
C CYS A 61 6.32 15.76 1.12
N LYS A 62 6.98 16.46 0.17
CA LYS A 62 8.43 16.34 -0.06
C LYS A 62 9.22 16.74 1.19
N ARG A 63 8.85 17.85 1.81
CA ARG A 63 9.45 18.36 3.04
C ARG A 63 9.31 17.35 4.19
N THR A 64 8.10 16.84 4.41
CA THR A 64 7.81 15.82 5.43
C THR A 64 8.64 14.55 5.21
N ALA A 65 8.74 14.07 3.96
CA ALA A 65 9.58 12.92 3.63
C ALA A 65 11.08 13.17 3.90
N ALA A 66 11.57 14.38 3.64
CA ALA A 66 12.96 14.76 3.93
C ALA A 66 13.20 14.79 5.45
N TYR A 67 12.30 15.38 6.24
CA TYR A 67 12.37 15.37 7.70
C TYR A 67 12.37 13.95 8.26
N TYR A 68 11.49 13.09 7.77
CA TYR A 68 11.42 11.68 8.18
C TYR A 68 12.74 10.93 7.88
N ARG A 69 13.34 11.17 6.71
CA ARG A 69 14.64 10.59 6.33
C ARG A 69 15.75 11.06 7.25
N ASN A 70 15.80 12.36 7.56
CA ASN A 70 16.80 12.95 8.44
C ASN A 70 16.67 12.44 9.88
N ALA A 71 15.44 12.16 10.32
CA ALA A 71 15.16 11.53 11.60
C ALA A 71 15.47 10.02 11.62
N GLN A 72 15.97 9.43 10.52
CA GLN A 72 16.24 8.00 10.37
C GLN A 72 15.02 7.11 10.70
N GLY A 73 13.82 7.63 10.45
CA GLY A 73 12.56 6.96 10.76
C GLY A 73 12.09 7.09 12.21
N ASP A 74 12.80 7.84 13.06
CA ASP A 74 12.34 8.17 14.41
C ASP A 74 11.37 9.37 14.38
N ILE A 75 10.09 9.06 14.32
CA ILE A 75 9.01 10.06 14.23
C ILE A 75 8.90 10.91 15.49
N THR A 76 9.39 10.43 16.64
CA THR A 76 9.35 11.22 17.89
C THR A 76 10.22 12.48 17.82
N ARG A 77 11.17 12.52 16.88
CA ARG A 77 12.05 13.67 16.61
C ARG A 77 11.44 14.67 15.64
N LEU A 78 10.24 14.39 15.12
CA LEU A 78 9.54 15.27 14.20
C LEU A 78 8.69 16.27 14.97
N ASP A 79 8.81 17.54 14.60
CA ASP A 79 8.01 18.63 15.14
C ASP A 79 6.61 18.64 14.47
N PRO A 80 5.53 18.34 15.20
CA PRO A 80 4.18 18.26 14.63
C PRO A 80 3.66 19.62 14.11
N VAL A 81 4.30 20.74 14.48
CA VAL A 81 3.96 22.07 13.94
C VAL A 81 4.59 22.27 12.55
N LYS A 82 5.67 21.57 12.23
CA LYS A 82 6.44 21.72 10.98
C LYS A 82 6.14 20.65 9.93
N VAL A 83 5.65 19.49 10.36
CA VAL A 83 5.34 18.37 9.48
C VAL A 83 4.03 17.71 9.85
N CYS A 84 3.28 17.30 8.82
CA CYS A 84 2.09 16.51 9.02
C CYS A 84 2.48 15.09 9.46
N LEU A 85 2.19 14.74 10.72
CA LEU A 85 2.40 13.38 11.25
C LEU A 85 1.26 12.42 10.87
N ARG A 86 0.23 12.92 10.19
CA ARG A 86 -0.95 12.14 9.85
C ARG A 86 -0.61 11.02 8.89
N GLY A 87 -1.08 9.82 9.17
CA GLY A 87 -0.76 8.61 8.41
C GLY A 87 0.62 8.01 8.72
N LEU A 88 1.45 8.71 9.50
CA LEU A 88 2.75 8.21 9.98
C LEU A 88 2.67 7.67 11.40
N GLU A 89 1.52 7.78 12.08
CA GLU A 89 1.36 7.41 13.50
C GLU A 89 1.67 5.93 13.74
N GLN A 90 1.36 5.08 12.76
CA GLN A 90 1.60 3.64 12.85
C GLN A 90 3.08 3.28 12.80
N ASN A 91 3.94 4.22 12.43
CA ASN A 91 5.39 4.09 12.41
C ASN A 91 6.05 4.73 13.65
N LEU A 92 5.27 5.32 14.57
CA LEU A 92 5.80 6.02 15.76
C LEU A 92 6.58 5.09 16.70
N THR A 93 6.16 3.83 16.78
CA THR A 93 6.80 2.84 17.65
C THR A 93 6.96 1.51 16.92
N ARG A 94 8.01 0.77 17.28
CA ARG A 94 8.20 -0.61 16.80
C ARG A 94 6.97 -1.48 17.10
N ILE A 95 6.32 -1.25 18.23
CA ILE A 95 5.09 -1.95 18.65
C ILE A 95 3.96 -1.65 17.66
N SER A 96 3.74 -0.38 17.30
CA SER A 96 2.73 0.02 16.32
C SER A 96 2.97 -0.62 14.94
N ILE A 97 4.22 -0.66 14.49
CA ILE A 97 4.61 -1.29 13.21
C ILE A 97 4.32 -2.80 13.25
N MET A 98 4.73 -3.47 14.33
CA MET A 98 4.51 -4.91 14.50
C MET A 98 3.01 -5.23 14.61
N SER A 99 2.26 -4.46 15.40
CA SER A 99 0.82 -4.60 15.56
C SER A 99 0.10 -4.46 14.21
N ARG A 100 0.45 -3.44 13.41
CA ARG A 100 -0.09 -3.26 12.06
C ARG A 100 0.17 -4.50 11.18
N ARG A 101 1.41 -4.99 11.16
CA ARG A 101 1.78 -6.18 10.37
C ARG A 101 0.96 -7.40 10.80
N ILE A 102 0.87 -7.66 12.10
CA ILE A 102 0.11 -8.78 12.66
C ILE A 102 -1.36 -8.66 12.26
N THR A 103 -1.98 -7.48 12.43
CA THR A 103 -3.38 -7.25 12.07
C THR A 103 -3.61 -7.52 10.58
N ILE A 104 -2.80 -6.94 9.69
CA ILE A 104 -2.94 -7.14 8.25
C ILE A 104 -2.81 -8.63 7.88
N THR A 105 -1.74 -9.29 8.35
CA THR A 105 -1.50 -10.70 8.06
C THR A 105 -2.63 -11.58 8.61
N SER A 106 -3.11 -11.31 9.82
CA SER A 106 -4.22 -12.05 10.43
C SER A 106 -5.50 -11.90 9.62
N SER A 107 -5.86 -10.67 9.23
CA SER A 107 -7.07 -10.42 8.43
C SER A 107 -7.00 -11.12 7.07
N VAL A 108 -5.86 -11.05 6.39
CA VAL A 108 -5.66 -11.75 5.10
C VAL A 108 -5.77 -13.27 5.29
N ASN A 109 -5.12 -13.82 6.30
CA ASN A 109 -5.17 -15.27 6.56
C ASN A 109 -6.58 -15.75 6.88
N MET A 110 -7.37 -14.99 7.62
CA MET A 110 -8.76 -15.36 7.92
C MET A 110 -9.63 -15.39 6.65
N VAL A 111 -9.49 -14.39 5.77
CA VAL A 111 -10.22 -14.36 4.50
C VAL A 111 -9.81 -15.53 3.62
N LEU A 112 -8.51 -15.80 3.50
CA LEU A 112 -8.00 -16.94 2.73
C LEU A 112 -8.47 -18.27 3.30
N HIS A 113 -8.51 -18.41 4.62
CA HIS A 113 -8.99 -19.62 5.29
C HIS A 113 -10.48 -19.86 5.01
N GLU A 114 -11.31 -18.81 5.09
CA GLU A 114 -12.73 -18.92 4.75
C GLU A 114 -12.93 -19.28 3.27
N GLN A 115 -12.22 -18.62 2.35
CA GLN A 115 -12.27 -18.94 0.92
C GLN A 115 -11.81 -20.38 0.64
N LEU A 116 -10.78 -20.86 1.32
CA LEU A 116 -10.30 -22.23 1.19
C LEU A 116 -11.31 -23.23 1.73
N SER A 117 -11.94 -22.94 2.87
CA SER A 117 -13.00 -23.75 3.48
C SER A 117 -14.23 -23.88 2.56
N GLN A 118 -14.65 -22.78 1.93
CA GLN A 118 -15.74 -22.82 0.95
C GLN A 118 -15.35 -23.66 -0.27
N LYS A 119 -14.12 -23.50 -0.77
CA LYS A 119 -13.61 -24.29 -1.89
C LYS A 119 -13.57 -25.79 -1.58
N THR A 120 -13.13 -26.21 -0.40
CA THR A 120 -13.08 -27.64 -0.02
C THR A 120 -14.48 -28.24 0.13
N ARG A 121 -15.48 -27.42 0.45
CA ARG A 121 -16.90 -27.82 0.54
C ARG A 121 -17.66 -27.69 -0.79
N GLY A 122 -17.02 -27.22 -1.86
CA GLY A 122 -17.69 -26.93 -3.13
C GLY A 122 -18.71 -25.79 -3.06
N GLN A 123 -18.58 -24.90 -2.08
CA GLN A 123 -19.48 -23.77 -1.85
C GLN A 123 -18.89 -22.47 -2.41
N SER A 124 -19.76 -21.53 -2.74
CA SER A 124 -19.40 -20.14 -3.05
C SER A 124 -20.36 -19.22 -2.33
N ASN A 125 -19.94 -18.69 -1.19
CA ASN A 125 -20.73 -17.78 -0.37
C ASN A 125 -19.96 -16.46 -0.15
N PRO A 126 -20.12 -15.49 -1.07
CA PRO A 126 -19.43 -14.21 -0.97
C PRO A 126 -19.88 -13.39 0.25
N GLU A 127 -21.13 -13.55 0.71
CA GLU A 127 -21.63 -12.88 1.91
C GLU A 127 -20.86 -13.32 3.15
N LYS A 128 -20.50 -14.60 3.25
CA LYS A 128 -19.72 -15.09 4.38
C LYS A 128 -18.30 -14.51 4.40
N VAL A 129 -17.68 -14.37 3.24
CA VAL A 129 -16.38 -13.70 3.12
C VAL A 129 -16.51 -12.22 3.50
N ARG A 130 -17.59 -11.55 3.08
CA ARG A 130 -17.89 -10.17 3.45
C ARG A 130 -18.02 -10.02 4.97
N GLU A 131 -18.76 -10.90 5.64
CA GLU A 131 -18.90 -10.91 7.10
C GLU A 131 -17.54 -10.99 7.80
N VAL A 132 -16.66 -11.91 7.36
CA VAL A 132 -15.30 -12.05 7.91
C VAL A 132 -14.48 -10.77 7.71
N CYS A 133 -14.51 -10.18 6.51
CA CYS A 133 -13.86 -8.90 6.23
C CYS A 133 -14.38 -7.76 7.12
N MET A 134 -15.71 -7.68 7.29
CA MET A 134 -16.36 -6.66 8.10
C MET A 134 -16.00 -6.80 9.58
N ALA A 135 -16.07 -8.01 10.12
CA ALA A 135 -15.67 -8.29 11.50
C ALA A 135 -14.21 -7.91 11.77
N MET A 136 -13.31 -8.20 10.83
CA MET A 136 -11.89 -7.87 10.95
C MET A 136 -11.58 -6.37 10.82
N SER A 137 -12.33 -5.66 9.98
CA SER A 137 -12.13 -4.22 9.77
C SER A 137 -12.85 -3.34 10.79
N GLU A 138 -13.74 -3.90 11.63
CA GLU A 138 -14.57 -3.13 12.55
C GLU A 138 -13.77 -2.26 13.52
N ALA A 139 -12.76 -2.84 14.19
CA ALA A 139 -11.95 -2.09 15.15
C ALA A 139 -11.18 -0.94 14.46
N SER A 140 -10.65 -1.18 13.26
CA SER A 140 -9.99 -0.18 12.44
C SER A 140 -10.95 0.93 12.02
N ARG A 141 -12.19 0.57 11.64
CA ARG A 141 -13.25 1.53 11.31
C ARG A 141 -13.61 2.41 12.51
N ARG A 142 -13.84 1.81 13.68
CA ARG A 142 -14.13 2.58 14.92
C ARG A 142 -12.99 3.55 15.24
N ARG A 143 -11.74 3.07 15.16
CA ARG A 143 -10.56 3.92 15.37
C ARG A 143 -10.55 5.07 14.38
N ALA A 144 -10.74 4.82 13.08
CA ALA A 144 -10.77 5.86 12.06
C ALA A 144 -11.83 6.93 12.33
N ILE A 145 -13.04 6.52 12.75
CA ILE A 145 -14.11 7.45 13.15
C ILE A 145 -13.68 8.31 14.34
N THR A 146 -13.09 7.70 15.36
CA THR A 146 -12.58 8.44 16.53
C THR A 146 -11.55 9.47 16.09
N VAL A 147 -10.59 9.09 15.24
CA VAL A 147 -9.54 10.03 14.85
C VAL A 147 -10.09 11.16 13.96
N ALA A 148 -11.03 10.86 13.06
CA ALA A 148 -11.72 11.88 12.27
C ALA A 148 -12.49 12.87 13.15
N SER A 149 -13.17 12.39 14.20
CA SER A 149 -13.88 13.27 15.14
C SER A 149 -12.95 14.19 15.94
N PHE A 150 -11.72 13.76 16.18
CA PHE A 150 -10.71 14.58 16.85
C PHE A 150 -10.17 15.67 15.90
N ASP A 151 -9.89 15.30 14.65
CA ASP A 151 -9.44 16.26 13.62
C ASP A 151 -10.50 17.34 13.36
N GLU A 152 -11.78 16.95 13.32
CA GLU A 152 -12.89 17.90 13.14
C GLU A 152 -12.94 18.95 14.26
N LYS A 153 -12.65 18.54 15.50
CA LYS A 153 -12.60 19.45 16.65
C LYS A 153 -11.39 20.38 16.59
N LEU A 154 -10.23 19.85 16.20
CA LEU A 154 -9.02 20.65 16.03
C LEU A 154 -9.17 21.70 14.94
N ALA A 155 -9.84 21.37 13.82
CA ALA A 155 -10.05 22.31 12.72
C ALA A 155 -10.98 23.49 13.06
N LYS A 156 -11.72 23.42 14.17
CA LYS A 156 -12.62 24.48 14.65
C LYS A 156 -11.96 25.43 15.67
N LEU A 157 -10.74 25.14 16.11
CA LEU A 157 -9.92 25.97 17.00
C LEU A 157 -9.02 26.89 16.18
#